data_AF-A0A535PY27-F1
#
_entry.id   AF-A0A535PY27-F1
#
_cell.length_a   1.000
_cell.length_b   1.000
_cell.length_c   1.000
_cell.angle_alpha   90.00
_cell.angle_beta   90.00
_cell.angle_gamma   90.00
#
_symmetry.space_group_name_H-M   'P 1'
#
loop_
_entity.id
_entity.type
_entity.pdbx_description
1 polymer ?
#
loop_
_entity_poly.entity_id
_entity_poly.type
_entity_poly.pdbx_seq_one_letter_code
_entity_poly.pdbx_strand_id
1 'polypeptide(L)' 'MQARFDKAGRRLPDTGHGCGCQLCADSNAPRYERREDPEREPRVWSPLRRRVVRMFQRAAAG' A
#
# COMPACT_ATOMS: atom_id res chain seq x y z
N MET A 1 1.18 2.99 14.39
CA MET A 1 0.42 3.52 13.23
C MET A 1 1.37 3.67 12.04
N GLN A 2 1.24 2.88 10.96
CA GLN A 2 2.08 3.01 9.77
C GLN A 2 1.66 4.23 8.92
N ALA A 3 2.62 5.00 8.41
CA ALA A 3 2.34 6.11 7.49
C ALA A 3 1.77 5.58 6.17
N ARG A 4 0.69 6.18 5.67
CA ARG A 4 0.00 5.80 4.43
C ARG A 4 0.32 6.81 3.34
N PHE A 5 0.40 6.36 2.09
CA PHE A 5 0.70 7.22 0.93
C PHE A 5 -0.28 6.94 -0.21
N ASP A 6 -0.60 7.96 -1.02
CA ASP A 6 -1.37 7.79 -2.25
C ASP A 6 -0.50 7.18 -3.36
N LYS A 7 -1.10 6.94 -4.54
CA LYS A 7 -0.39 6.44 -5.73
C LYS A 7 0.68 7.40 -6.26
N ALA A 8 0.61 8.67 -5.88
CA ALA A 8 1.60 9.70 -6.22
C ALA A 8 2.68 9.84 -5.13
N GLY A 9 2.68 9.01 -4.10
CA GLY A 9 3.66 9.05 -3.00
C GLY A 9 3.43 10.16 -1.98
N ARG A 10 2.27 10.82 -1.98
CA ARG A 10 1.93 11.86 -0.98
C ARG A 10 1.34 11.21 0.26
N ARG A 11 1.74 11.69 1.43
CA ARG A 11 1.26 11.15 2.72
C ARG A 11 -0.24 11.39 2.84
N LEU A 12 -0.98 10.32 3.08
CA LEU A 12 -2.40 10.39 3.39
C LEU A 12 -2.60 10.73 4.87
N PRO A 13 -3.49 11.69 5.20
CA PRO A 13 -4.01 11.79 6.55
C PRO A 13 -4.67 10.46 6.92
N ASP A 14 -4.83 10.17 8.21
CA ASP A 14 -5.67 9.05 8.65
C ASP A 14 -6.97 9.64 9.22
N THR A 15 -7.99 9.75 8.37
CA THR A 15 -9.28 10.39 8.71
C THR A 15 -10.24 9.49 9.49
N GLY A 16 -9.85 8.24 9.78
CA GLY A 16 -10.76 7.28 10.43
C GLY A 16 -11.89 6.74 9.53
N HIS A 17 -11.98 7.15 8.26
CA HIS A 17 -13.02 6.73 7.32
C HIS A 17 -12.45 5.86 6.19
N GLY A 18 -13.16 4.82 5.77
CA GLY A 18 -12.76 3.94 4.66
C GLY A 18 -11.27 3.56 4.67
N CYS A 19 -10.55 3.92 3.59
CA CYS A 19 -9.11 3.70 3.46
C CYS A 19 -8.23 4.80 4.09
N GLY A 20 -8.81 5.72 4.86
CA GLY A 20 -8.16 6.79 5.61
C GLY A 20 -7.99 8.11 4.85
N CYS A 21 -8.35 8.19 3.56
CA CYS A 21 -8.15 9.42 2.77
C CYS A 21 -9.27 10.46 2.96
N GLN A 22 -9.04 11.68 2.45
CA GLN A 22 -10.04 12.76 2.48
C GLN A 22 -11.29 12.39 1.66
N LEU A 23 -11.13 11.80 0.47
CA LEU A 23 -12.26 11.36 -0.35
C LEU A 23 -13.18 10.37 0.40
N CYS A 24 -12.61 9.47 1.20
CA CYS A 24 -13.39 8.55 2.04
C CYS A 24 -14.08 9.28 3.20
N ALA A 25 -13.47 10.33 3.75
CA ALA A 25 -14.10 11.16 4.77
C ALA A 25 -15.26 11.97 4.20
N ASP A 26 -15.06 12.60 3.04
CA ASP A 26 -16.07 13.45 2.36
C ASP A 26 -17.31 12.65 1.96
N SER A 27 -17.13 11.37 1.61
CA SER A 27 -18.21 10.44 1.30
C SER A 27 -18.78 9.70 2.51
N ASN A 28 -18.32 10.02 3.72
CA ASN A 28 -18.67 9.33 4.97
C ASN A 28 -18.53 7.80 4.85
N ALA A 29 -17.48 7.34 4.17
CA ALA A 29 -17.27 5.92 3.92
C ALA A 29 -16.95 5.20 5.24
N PRO A 30 -17.66 4.10 5.58
CA PRO A 30 -17.39 3.35 6.79
C PRO A 30 -15.96 2.80 6.76
N ARG A 31 -15.28 2.82 7.92
CA ARG A 31 -13.98 2.16 8.05
C ARG A 31 -14.21 0.66 7.92
N TYR A 32 -13.72 0.08 6.83
CA TYR A 32 -13.71 -1.36 6.70
C TYR A 32 -12.54 -1.91 7.52
N GLU A 33 -12.79 -2.97 8.27
CA GLU A 33 -11.71 -3.79 8.79
C GLU A 33 -10.95 -4.34 7.60
N ARG A 34 -9.67 -3.99 7.50
CA ARG A 34 -8.80 -4.68 6.55
C ARG A 34 -8.79 -6.13 7.05
N ARG A 35 -9.28 -7.07 6.23
CA ARG A 35 -9.06 -8.50 6.45
C ARG A 35 -7.56 -8.73 6.45
N GLU A 36 -6.98 -8.66 7.64
CA GLU A 36 -5.69 -9.24 7.94
C GLU A 36 -5.96 -10.73 7.95
N ASP A 37 -5.83 -11.33 6.78
CA ASP A 37 -5.85 -12.77 6.63
C ASP A 37 -4.59 -13.29 7.37
N PRO A 38 -4.75 -13.95 8.54
CA PRO A 38 -3.60 -14.42 9.32
C PRO A 38 -2.86 -15.55 8.58
N GLU A 39 -3.51 -16.21 7.61
CA GLU A 39 -2.91 -17.24 6.74
C GLU A 39 -2.25 -16.64 5.49
N ARG A 40 -2.40 -15.33 5.26
CA ARG A 40 -1.65 -14.64 4.21
C ARG A 40 -0.21 -14.54 4.67
N GLU A 41 0.55 -15.60 4.40
CA GLU A 41 2.00 -15.60 4.51
C GLU A 41 2.51 -14.28 3.94
N PRO A 42 3.38 -13.55 4.67
CA PRO A 42 4.06 -12.41 4.08
C PRO A 42 4.67 -12.95 2.80
N ARG A 43 4.23 -12.44 1.64
CA ARG A 43 4.78 -12.87 0.36
C ARG A 43 6.23 -12.40 0.36
N VAL A 44 7.12 -13.14 1.02
CA VAL A 44 8.53 -12.88 1.06
C VAL A 44 8.99 -13.20 -0.33
N TRP A 45 9.30 -12.16 -1.09
CA TRP A 45 9.80 -12.37 -2.44
C TRP A 45 11.08 -13.20 -2.33
N SER A 46 11.12 -14.30 -3.08
CA SER A 46 12.33 -15.09 -3.20
C SER A 46 13.50 -14.18 -3.62
N PRO A 47 14.73 -14.47 -3.17
CA PRO A 47 15.90 -13.67 -3.53
C PRO A 47 16.04 -13.46 -5.05
N LEU A 48 15.70 -14.50 -5.83
CA LEU A 48 15.69 -14.47 -7.29
C LEU A 48 14.69 -13.44 -7.83
N ARG A 49 13.44 -13.45 -7.33
CA ARG A 49 12.39 -12.53 -7.78
C ARG A 49 12.74 -11.07 -7.49
N ARG A 50 13.40 -10.79 -6.35
CA ARG A 50 13.90 -9.44 -6.03
C ARG A 50 14.98 -8.99 -7.02
N ARG A 51 15.87 -9.89 -7.42
CA ARG A 51 16.97 -9.59 -8.35
C ARG A 51 16.45 -9.24 -9.74
N VAL A 52 15.47 -10.01 -10.23
CA VAL A 52 14.83 -9.76 -11.54
C VAL A 52 14.15 -8.39 -11.58
N VAL A 53 13.31 -8.07 -10.59
CA VAL A 53 12.62 -6.77 -10.56
C VAL A 53 13.60 -5.60 -10.41
N ARG A 54 14.69 -5.77 -9.67
CA ARG A 54 15.75 -4.74 -9.57
C ARG A 54 16.47 -4.51 -10.90
N MET A 55 16.66 -5.54 -11.73
CA MET A 55 17.20 -5.37 -13.09
C MET A 55 16.23 -4.57 -13.97
N PHE A 56 14.94 -4.92 -13.97
CA PHE A 56 13.94 -4.17 -14.75
C PHE A 56 13.79 -2.71 -14.31
N GLN A 57 13.81 -2.43 -13.00
CA GLN A 57 13.79 -1.05 -12.49
C GLN A 57 15.00 -0.23 -12.94
N ARG A 58 16.19 -0.85 -13.01
CA ARG A 58 17.40 -0.18 -13.52
C ARG A 58 17.34 0.08 -15.01
N ALA A 59 16.78 -0.85 -15.79
CA ALA A 59 16.63 -0.70 -17.24
C ALA A 59 15.55 0.34 -17.61
N ALA A 60 14.52 0.54 -16.78
CA ALA A 60 13.47 1.52 -17.01
C ALA A 60 13.83 2.96 -16.55
N ALA A 61 14.92 3.10 -15.79
CA ALA A 61 15.38 4.39 -15.24
C ALA A 61 16.58 4.98 -15.99
N GLY A 62 17.07 4.32 -17.05
CA GLY A 62 18.08 4.80 -17.98
C GLY A 62 17.48 4.98 -19.36
#